data_AF-A0A382PH28-F1
#
_entry.id   AF-A0A382PH28-F1
#
_cell.length_a   1.000
_cell.length_b   1.000
_cell.length_c   1.000
_cell.angle_alpha   90.00
_cell.angle_beta   90.00
_cell.angle_gamma   90.00
#
_symmetry.space_group_name_H-M   'P 1'
#
loop_
_entity.id
_entity.type
_entity.pdbx_description
1 polymer ?
#
loop_
_entity_poly.entity_id
_entity_poly.type
_entity_poly.pdbx_seq_one_letter_code
_entity_poly.pdbx_strand_id
1 'polypeptide(L)'
;NGGEFDGIRVFSLATTKAMTSDQTTLMPNIPSEIKSGRVWGLGWRLQPTADWSAFGDLVSPGAFGHYGATGTVVWADPLSRAVCILFTTQPSASSEGILGRCSNMVAASII
;
A
#
# COMPACT_ATOMS: atom_id res chain seq x y z
N ASN A 1 5.19 4.84 -11.89
CA ASN A 1 6.06 5.30 -13.00
C ASN A 1 7.48 5.68 -12.56
N GLY A 2 8.13 4.92 -11.68
CA GLY A 2 9.56 5.14 -11.35
C GLY A 2 9.97 6.55 -10.87
N GLY A 3 9.00 7.35 -10.37
CA GLY A 3 9.22 8.74 -9.94
C GLY A 3 8.94 9.81 -11.00
N GLU A 4 8.27 9.48 -12.10
CA GLU A 4 7.90 10.41 -13.18
C GLU A 4 6.39 10.64 -13.25
N PHE A 5 5.99 11.88 -13.53
CA PHE A 5 4.60 12.30 -13.76
C PHE A 5 4.56 13.34 -14.88
N ASP A 6 3.76 13.10 -15.92
CA ASP A 6 3.64 13.96 -17.12
C ASP A 6 4.99 14.37 -17.75
N GLY A 7 5.91 13.41 -17.86
CA GLY A 7 7.26 13.62 -18.39
C GLY A 7 8.21 14.37 -17.46
N ILE A 8 7.75 14.79 -16.27
CA ILE A 8 8.55 15.46 -15.25
C ILE A 8 9.04 14.43 -14.24
N ARG A 9 10.37 14.40 -14.05
CA ARG A 9 11.02 13.58 -13.03
C ARG A 9 10.87 14.23 -11.64
N VAL A 10 9.95 13.72 -10.83
CA VAL A 10 9.74 14.16 -9.44
C VAL A 10 10.73 13.49 -8.48
N PHE A 11 10.97 12.19 -8.65
CA PHE A 11 11.92 11.42 -7.84
C PHE A 11 12.85 10.60 -8.70
N SER A 12 14.13 10.50 -8.31
CA SER A 12 15.05 9.57 -8.98
C SER A 12 14.52 8.13 -8.92
N LEU A 13 14.95 7.29 -9.87
CA LEU A 13 14.58 5.88 -9.85
C LEU A 13 15.09 5.20 -8.57
N ALA A 14 16.29 5.56 -8.12
CA ALA A 14 16.88 5.05 -6.88
C ALA A 14 16.04 5.43 -5.65
N THR A 15 15.57 6.69 -5.58
CA THR A 15 14.70 7.17 -4.51
C THR A 15 13.38 6.41 -4.48
N THR A 16 12.71 6.29 -5.64
CA THR A 16 11.44 5.57 -5.74
C THR A 16 11.61 4.11 -5.31
N LYS A 17 12.66 3.45 -5.80
CA LYS A 17 12.98 2.07 -5.44
C LYS A 17 13.23 1.93 -3.94
N ALA A 18 14.00 2.82 -3.33
CA ALA A 18 14.26 2.76 -1.89
C ALA A 18 12.97 2.94 -1.06
N MET A 19 12.12 3.88 -1.46
CA MET A 19 10.85 4.15 -0.77
C MET A 19 9.89 2.97 -0.79
N THR A 20 9.87 2.20 -1.88
CA THR A 20 8.91 1.10 -2.09
C THR A 20 9.54 -0.29 -1.97
N SER A 21 10.76 -0.40 -1.43
CA SER A 21 11.40 -1.67 -1.12
C SER A 21 11.33 -1.95 0.38
N ASP A 22 11.34 -3.22 0.76
CA ASP A 22 11.37 -3.64 2.16
C ASP A 22 12.58 -3.05 2.91
N GLN A 23 12.29 -2.30 3.98
CA GLN A 23 13.27 -1.73 4.89
C GLN A 23 13.26 -2.39 6.27
N THR A 24 12.25 -3.21 6.59
CA THR A 24 11.96 -3.65 7.96
C THR A 24 12.32 -5.10 8.24
N THR A 25 12.31 -5.98 7.25
CA THR A 25 12.54 -7.42 7.48
C THR A 25 13.94 -7.70 8.03
N LEU A 26 14.94 -6.92 7.60
CA LEU A 26 16.32 -7.05 8.06
C LEU A 26 16.61 -6.32 9.38
N MET A 27 15.66 -5.57 9.93
CA MET A 27 15.86 -4.89 11.20
C MET A 27 15.86 -5.89 12.36
N PRO A 28 16.88 -5.89 13.24
CA PRO A 28 17.01 -6.91 14.29
C PRO A 28 15.92 -6.82 15.36
N ASN A 29 15.40 -5.61 15.62
CA ASN A 29 14.48 -5.34 16.74
C ASN A 29 13.00 -5.42 16.34
N ILE A 30 12.68 -5.81 15.11
CA ILE A 30 11.30 -6.00 14.66
C ILE A 30 10.88 -7.45 14.92
N PRO A 31 9.77 -7.70 15.63
CA PRO A 31 9.29 -9.06 15.88
C PRO A 31 8.97 -9.83 14.59
N SER A 32 9.17 -11.15 14.60
CA SER A 32 8.95 -12.04 13.45
C SER A 32 7.54 -11.94 12.87
N GLU A 33 6.56 -11.73 13.72
CA GLU A 33 5.13 -11.67 13.37
C GLU A 33 4.82 -10.40 12.57
N ILE A 34 5.59 -9.34 12.80
CA ILE A 34 5.52 -8.11 12.00
C ILE A 34 6.24 -8.32 10.67
N LYS A 35 7.32 -9.09 10.63
CA LYS A 35 8.06 -9.36 9.37
C LYS A 35 7.27 -10.24 8.40
N SER A 36 6.43 -11.15 8.90
CA SER A 36 5.70 -12.12 8.06
C SER A 36 4.50 -11.53 7.31
N GLY A 37 4.09 -10.30 7.60
CA GLY A 37 2.97 -9.67 6.90
C GLY A 37 2.74 -8.21 7.22
N ARG A 38 3.73 -7.54 7.80
CA ARG A 38 3.65 -6.11 8.12
C ARG A 38 4.89 -5.36 7.69
N VAL A 39 5.34 -5.66 6.48
CA VAL A 39 6.56 -5.11 5.89
C VAL A 39 6.36 -3.67 5.42
N TRP A 40 7.34 -2.82 5.68
CA TRP A 40 7.32 -1.41 5.28
C TRP A 40 8.51 -1.06 4.40
N GLY A 41 8.26 -0.17 3.44
CA GLY A 41 9.27 0.68 2.84
C GLY A 41 9.47 1.97 3.63
N LEU A 42 10.06 2.99 3.02
CA LEU A 42 10.20 4.30 3.65
C LEU A 42 8.88 5.08 3.56
N GLY A 43 8.05 4.95 4.61
CA GLY A 43 6.75 5.62 4.73
C GLY A 43 5.57 4.85 4.12
N TRP A 44 5.82 3.71 3.47
CA TRP A 44 4.81 2.95 2.74
C TRP A 44 4.67 1.53 3.27
N ARG A 45 3.43 1.08 3.45
CA ARG A 45 3.12 -0.32 3.71
C ARG A 45 3.20 -1.11 2.42
N LEU A 46 3.81 -2.29 2.43
CA LEU A 46 3.97 -3.15 1.26
C LEU A 46 3.02 -4.36 1.31
N GLN A 47 2.49 -4.77 0.15
CA GLN A 47 1.70 -5.99 -0.01
C GLN A 47 2.63 -7.20 -0.26
N PRO A 48 2.38 -8.40 0.33
CA PRO A 48 1.19 -8.79 1.10
C PRO A 48 1.20 -8.30 2.55
N THR A 49 0.03 -7.88 3.03
CA THR A 49 -0.19 -7.66 4.46
C THR A 49 -0.96 -8.82 5.08
N ALA A 50 -0.42 -9.48 6.10
CA ALA A 50 -1.08 -10.62 6.78
C ALA A 50 -2.33 -10.20 7.58
N ASP A 51 -2.56 -8.91 7.71
CA ASP A 51 -3.56 -8.33 8.60
C ASP A 51 -4.46 -7.42 7.79
N TRP A 52 -5.77 -7.70 7.86
CA TRP A 52 -6.86 -6.79 7.55
C TRP A 52 -6.50 -5.69 6.55
N SER A 53 -6.17 -6.10 5.32
CA SER A 53 -5.54 -5.17 4.40
C SER A 53 -6.57 -4.12 3.97
N ALA A 54 -6.31 -2.86 4.29
CA ALA A 54 -7.07 -1.76 3.70
C ALA A 54 -6.97 -1.78 2.16
N PHE A 55 -5.96 -2.48 1.62
CA PHE A 55 -5.70 -2.64 0.20
C PHE A 55 -6.52 -3.77 -0.44
N GLY A 56 -7.17 -4.63 0.34
CA GLY A 56 -7.83 -5.83 -0.16
C GLY A 56 -6.86 -6.94 -0.58
N ASP A 57 -7.39 -7.94 -1.26
CA ASP A 57 -6.70 -9.20 -1.57
C ASP A 57 -6.42 -9.35 -3.06
N LEU A 58 -6.94 -8.46 -3.90
CA LEU A 58 -6.77 -8.48 -5.36
C LEU A 58 -5.60 -7.63 -5.85
N VAL A 59 -4.96 -6.86 -4.96
CA VAL A 59 -3.83 -5.99 -5.31
C VAL A 59 -2.53 -6.80 -5.40
N SER A 60 -1.71 -6.53 -6.41
CA SER A 60 -0.52 -7.32 -6.73
C SER A 60 0.55 -7.29 -5.64
N PRO A 61 1.38 -8.35 -5.53
CA PRO A 61 2.62 -8.31 -4.76
C PRO A 61 3.50 -7.13 -5.23
N GLY A 62 4.03 -6.35 -4.28
CA GLY A 62 4.82 -5.16 -4.59
C GLY A 62 4.01 -3.87 -4.73
N ALA A 63 2.69 -3.92 -4.61
CA ALA A 63 1.91 -2.72 -4.36
C ALA A 63 2.24 -2.12 -2.99
N PHE A 64 2.05 -0.81 -2.89
CA PHE A 64 2.42 -0.04 -1.71
C PHE A 64 1.42 1.08 -1.44
N GLY A 65 1.27 1.45 -0.17
CA GLY A 65 0.26 2.44 0.20
C GLY A 65 0.24 2.78 1.69
N HIS A 66 -0.84 3.43 2.11
CA HIS A 66 -1.12 3.73 3.51
C HIS A 66 -2.63 3.84 3.74
N TYR A 67 -3.07 3.59 4.97
CA TYR A 67 -4.44 3.87 5.41
C TYR A 67 -4.46 4.78 6.63
N GLY A 68 -5.54 5.53 6.82
CA GLY A 68 -5.68 6.50 7.91
C GLY A 68 -6.73 6.06 8.92
N ALA A 69 -6.49 6.40 10.20
CA ALA A 69 -7.42 6.13 11.30
C ALA A 69 -8.83 6.69 11.06
N THR A 70 -8.95 7.75 10.26
CA THR A 70 -10.22 8.41 9.92
C THR A 70 -10.95 7.78 8.74
N GLY A 71 -10.54 6.59 8.27
CA GLY A 71 -11.24 5.88 7.19
C GLY A 71 -10.72 6.20 5.79
N THR A 72 -9.43 6.44 5.65
CA THR A 72 -8.82 6.68 4.33
C THR A 72 -7.96 5.51 3.90
N VAL A 73 -7.84 5.29 2.60
CA VAL A 73 -6.84 4.37 2.03
C VAL A 73 -6.32 4.92 0.72
N VAL A 74 -5.01 4.80 0.53
CA VAL A 74 -4.32 5.06 -0.72
C VAL A 74 -3.37 3.92 -1.01
N TRP A 75 -3.38 3.41 -2.24
CA TRP A 75 -2.37 2.48 -2.70
C TRP A 75 -2.05 2.69 -4.18
N ALA A 76 -0.84 2.29 -4.57
CA ALA A 76 -0.40 2.22 -5.95
C ALA A 76 0.08 0.79 -6.24
N ASP A 77 -0.37 0.25 -7.37
CA ASP A 77 0.03 -1.07 -7.87
C ASP A 77 0.78 -0.90 -9.20
N PRO A 78 2.12 -1.05 -9.19
CA PRO A 78 2.92 -0.93 -10.40
C PRO A 78 2.60 -1.97 -11.48
N LEU A 79 2.10 -3.16 -11.11
CA LEU A 79 1.84 -4.24 -12.06
C LEU A 79 0.58 -3.95 -12.86
N SER A 80 -0.53 -3.63 -12.18
CA SER A 80 -1.79 -3.23 -12.82
C SER A 80 -1.77 -1.78 -13.33
N ARG A 81 -0.73 -1.01 -13.00
CA ARG A 81 -0.57 0.43 -13.29
C ARG A 81 -1.75 1.26 -12.77
N ALA A 82 -2.27 0.87 -11.61
CA ALA A 82 -3.41 1.52 -10.99
C ALA A 82 -3.02 2.24 -9.70
N VAL A 83 -3.78 3.29 -9.38
CA VAL A 83 -3.72 3.99 -8.11
C VAL A 83 -5.15 4.10 -7.58
N CYS A 84 -5.36 3.75 -6.32
CA CYS A 84 -6.63 3.96 -5.62
C CYS A 84 -6.44 5.01 -4.55
N ILE A 85 -7.38 5.94 -4.47
CA ILE A 85 -7.48 6.97 -3.43
C ILE A 85 -8.92 6.98 -2.96
N LEU A 86 -9.13 6.61 -1.69
CA LEU A 86 -10.43 6.63 -1.05
C LEU A 86 -10.37 7.47 0.21
N PHE A 87 -11.12 8.56 0.22
CA PHE A 87 -11.27 9.45 1.36
C PHE A 87 -12.70 9.38 1.88
N THR A 88 -12.88 8.64 2.97
CA THR A 88 -14.11 8.66 3.75
C THR A 88 -13.86 9.31 5.10
N THR A 89 -14.91 9.49 5.88
CA THR A 89 -14.84 10.09 7.22
C THR A 89 -15.23 9.12 8.33
N GLN A 90 -15.52 7.86 8.00
CA GLN A 90 -15.88 6.84 8.99
C GLN A 90 -14.59 6.26 9.61
N PRO A 91 -14.36 6.35 10.93
CA PRO A 91 -13.13 5.85 11.53
C PRO A 91 -12.90 4.36 11.25
N SER A 92 -11.66 3.99 10.89
CA SER A 92 -11.33 2.63 10.46
C SER A 92 -11.61 1.58 11.53
N ALA A 93 -11.44 1.94 12.81
CA ALA A 93 -11.75 1.09 13.96
C ALA A 93 -13.25 0.78 14.12
N SER A 94 -14.12 1.57 13.50
CA SER A 94 -15.58 1.40 13.53
C SER A 94 -16.16 0.81 12.24
N SER A 95 -15.31 0.58 11.24
CA SER A 95 -15.72 0.14 9.90
C SER A 95 -14.75 -0.90 9.35
N GLU A 96 -14.40 -1.87 10.19
CA GLU A 96 -13.46 -2.92 9.82
C GLU A 96 -13.92 -3.60 8.52
N GLY A 97 -13.05 -3.58 7.50
CA GLY A 97 -13.24 -4.33 6.25
C GLY A 97 -13.81 -3.50 5.11
N ILE A 98 -14.39 -2.33 5.38
CA ILE A 98 -14.96 -1.51 4.30
C ILE A 98 -13.88 -1.03 3.33
N LEU A 99 -12.73 -0.60 3.84
CA LEU A 99 -11.62 -0.11 3.01
C LEU A 99 -11.08 -1.22 2.10
N GLY A 100 -10.89 -2.43 2.63
CA GLY A 100 -10.45 -3.59 1.84
C GLY A 100 -11.48 -4.00 0.77
N ARG A 101 -12.79 -3.98 1.10
CA ARG A 101 -13.86 -4.24 0.12
C ARG A 101 -13.90 -3.20 -0.99
N CYS A 102 -13.78 -1.92 -0.65
CA CYS A 102 -13.69 -0.85 -1.65
C CYS A 102 -12.45 -1.00 -2.52
N SER A 103 -11.29 -1.29 -1.94
CA SER A 103 -10.07 -1.57 -2.69
C SER A 103 -10.22 -2.76 -3.63
N ASN A 104 -10.88 -3.84 -3.18
CA ASN A 104 -11.19 -4.99 -4.04
C ASN A 104 -12.16 -4.61 -5.17
N MET A 105 -13.18 -3.77 -4.94
CA MET A 105 -14.06 -3.30 -6.03
C MET A 105 -13.28 -2.51 -7.08
N VAL A 106 -12.35 -1.64 -6.66
CA VAL A 106 -11.49 -0.90 -7.57
C VAL A 106 -10.56 -1.84 -8.33
N ALA A 107 -9.84 -2.72 -7.64
CA ALA A 107 -8.94 -3.70 -8.25
C ALA A 107 -9.68 -4.65 -9.22
N ALA A 108 -10.89 -5.10 -8.87
CA ALA A 108 -11.72 -5.96 -9.70
C ALA A 108 -12.23 -5.30 -10.99
N SER A 109 -12.30 -3.96 -11.02
CA SER A 109 -12.78 -3.22 -12.20
C SER A 109 -11.75 -3.11 -13.34
N ILE A 110 -10.50 -3.50 -13.09
CA ILE A 110 -9.37 -3.33 -14.00
C ILE A 110 -8.65 -4.65 -14.35
N ILE A 111 -9.10 -5.78 -13.79
CA ILE A 111 -8.61 -7.13 -14.11
C ILE A 111 -9.52 -7.84 -15.10
#